data_AF-U9U626-F1
#
_entry.id   AF-U9U626-F1
#
_cell.length_a   1.000
_cell.length_b   1.000
_cell.length_c   1.000
_cell.angle_alpha   90.00
_cell.angle_beta   90.00
_cell.angle_gamma   90.00
#
_symmetry.space_group_name_H-M   'P 1'
#
loop_
_entity.id
_entity.type
_entity.pdbx_description
1 polymer ?
#
loop_
_entity_poly.entity_id
_entity_poly.type
_entity_poly.pdbx_seq_one_letter_code
_entity_poly.pdbx_strand_id
1 'polypeptide(L)'
;MEHVKHRIVNKYQLDNFSNSLSVPLAKAILGLPVGKMEAAKKENVKVEDHELGKFLTYRDLVSMGFVNLVPAKAHYLIRLPYLWVYAIAEYSTDPELLMMHWKPMLQYDDPNNWQNFEDFNAKFLALRLSLFRLLGYEKINLKTLLKGAEFSHEFPNFEVVLPKTKDIKLYKLLHRYPATKTYEKQKAKYVNLTEMRNGYFDLDLLDDTKKYTGCIFLNAAGAPWD
;
A
#
# COMPACT_ATOMS: atom_id res chain seq x y z
N MET A 1 17.76 10.62 -12.33
CA MET A 1 16.95 9.39 -12.22
C MET A 1 16.04 9.20 -13.44
N GLU A 2 15.43 10.28 -13.93
CA GLU A 2 14.45 10.28 -15.02
C GLU A 2 14.89 9.61 -16.34
N HIS A 3 16.13 9.82 -16.79
CA HIS A 3 16.64 9.17 -18.00
C HIS A 3 16.72 7.63 -17.90
N VAL A 4 17.07 7.10 -16.73
CA VAL A 4 17.14 5.65 -16.50
C VAL A 4 15.74 5.06 -16.47
N LYS A 5 14.82 5.76 -15.81
CA LYS A 5 13.40 5.40 -15.75
C LYS A 5 12.77 5.34 -17.14
N HIS A 6 12.92 6.38 -17.96
CA HIS A 6 12.41 6.38 -19.34
C HIS A 6 12.97 5.23 -20.18
N ARG A 7 14.26 4.91 -20.02
CA ARG A 7 14.86 3.75 -20.72
C ARG A 7 14.27 2.43 -20.28
N ILE A 8 14.01 2.24 -18.98
CA ILE A 8 13.37 1.02 -18.46
C ILE A 8 11.96 0.91 -19.02
N VAL A 9 11.16 1.98 -18.94
CA VAL A 9 9.77 2.00 -19.42
C VAL A 9 9.70 1.65 -20.90
N ASN A 10 10.52 2.29 -21.75
CA ASN A 10 10.54 2.04 -23.19
C ASN A 10 11.05 0.63 -23.53
N LYS A 11 12.10 0.16 -22.85
CA LYS A 11 12.70 -1.16 -23.13
C LYS A 11 11.76 -2.30 -22.78
N TYR A 12 11.00 -2.16 -21.69
CA TYR A 12 10.13 -3.20 -21.17
C TYR A 12 8.65 -2.97 -21.48
N GLN A 13 8.33 -1.90 -22.23
CA GLN A 13 6.96 -1.50 -22.58
C GLN A 13 6.03 -1.53 -21.36
N LEU A 14 6.51 -0.94 -20.25
CA LEU A 14 5.81 -1.01 -18.96
C LEU A 14 4.43 -0.35 -19.00
N ASP A 15 4.21 0.59 -19.89
CA ASP A 15 2.90 1.16 -20.22
C ASP A 15 1.87 0.10 -20.64
N ASN A 16 2.30 -0.92 -21.39
CA ASN A 16 1.43 -2.00 -21.85
C ASN A 16 1.29 -3.14 -20.85
N PHE A 17 2.27 -3.32 -19.96
CA PHE A 17 2.33 -4.46 -19.03
C PHE A 17 2.06 -4.12 -17.55
N SER A 18 2.00 -2.84 -17.17
CA SER A 18 1.90 -2.41 -15.77
C SER A 18 0.73 -3.05 -15.03
N ASN A 19 -0.43 -3.13 -15.68
CA ASN A 19 -1.64 -3.73 -15.09
C ASN A 19 -1.52 -5.25 -14.85
N SER A 20 -0.68 -5.94 -15.62
CA SER A 20 -0.38 -7.36 -15.41
C SER A 20 0.66 -7.59 -14.30
N LEU A 21 1.41 -6.57 -13.91
CA LEU A 21 2.47 -6.65 -12.90
C LEU A 21 1.99 -6.28 -11.47
N SER A 22 0.74 -5.83 -11.33
CA SER A 22 0.09 -5.47 -10.07
C SER A 22 0.18 -6.57 -9.00
N VAL A 23 -0.14 -7.81 -9.38
CA VAL A 23 -0.11 -8.97 -8.46
C VAL A 23 1.32 -9.38 -8.11
N PRO A 24 2.25 -9.55 -9.07
CA PRO A 24 3.66 -9.77 -8.78
C PRO A 24 4.24 -8.71 -7.84
N LEU A 25 3.95 -7.44 -8.10
CA LEU A 25 4.44 -6.34 -7.29
C LEU A 25 3.87 -6.40 -5.87
N ALA A 26 2.59 -6.70 -5.73
CA ALA A 26 1.97 -6.81 -4.42
C ALA A 26 2.57 -7.96 -3.58
N LYS A 27 2.77 -9.13 -4.20
CA LYS A 27 3.42 -10.28 -3.55
C LYS A 27 4.87 -9.98 -3.20
N ALA A 28 5.59 -9.22 -4.03
CA ALA A 28 6.94 -8.76 -3.75
C ALA A 28 7.00 -7.84 -2.52
N ILE A 29 6.15 -6.80 -2.46
CA ILE A 29 6.12 -5.84 -1.34
C ILE A 29 5.71 -6.53 -0.04
N LEU A 30 4.72 -7.44 -0.08
CA LEU A 30 4.26 -8.18 1.10
C LEU A 30 5.21 -9.32 1.52
N GLY A 31 6.21 -9.66 0.69
CA GLY A 31 7.12 -10.78 0.94
C GLY A 31 6.40 -12.12 1.00
N LEU A 32 5.46 -12.34 0.07
CA LEU A 32 4.71 -13.58 -0.08
C LEU A 32 5.45 -14.54 -1.03
N PRO A 33 5.55 -15.83 -0.67
CA PRO A 33 6.17 -16.83 -1.52
C PRO A 33 5.32 -17.13 -2.76
N VAL A 34 5.98 -17.47 -3.86
CA VAL A 34 5.35 -17.84 -5.14
C VAL A 34 5.94 -19.11 -5.73
N GLY A 35 5.15 -19.83 -6.53
CA GLY A 35 5.60 -20.94 -7.37
C GLY A 35 6.03 -20.47 -8.76
N LYS A 36 7.03 -21.11 -9.38
CA LYS A 36 7.47 -20.77 -10.75
C LYS A 36 6.35 -20.89 -11.79
N MET A 37 5.53 -21.93 -11.66
CA MET A 37 4.43 -22.23 -12.59
C MET A 37 3.10 -21.60 -12.14
N GLU A 38 3.11 -20.85 -11.04
CA GLU A 38 1.93 -20.15 -10.55
C GLU A 38 1.59 -18.98 -11.49
N ALA A 39 0.30 -18.79 -11.74
CA ALA A 39 -0.18 -17.70 -12.58
C ALA A 39 0.06 -16.36 -11.89
N ALA A 40 0.65 -15.41 -12.63
CA ALA A 40 0.94 -14.07 -12.17
C ALA A 40 -0.21 -13.10 -12.48
N LYS A 41 -1.46 -13.51 -12.23
CA LYS A 41 -2.67 -12.72 -12.55
C LYS A 41 -3.56 -12.48 -11.34
N LYS A 42 -4.44 -11.48 -11.46
CA LYS A 42 -5.51 -11.20 -10.51
C LYS A 42 -6.57 -12.30 -10.65
N GLU A 43 -6.89 -13.00 -9.56
CA GLU A 43 -7.76 -14.19 -9.60
C GLU A 43 -9.19 -13.90 -10.13
N ASN A 44 -9.61 -12.64 -10.17
CA ASN A 44 -11.00 -12.22 -10.46
C ASN A 44 -11.22 -11.45 -11.78
N VAL A 45 -10.24 -11.39 -12.70
CA VAL A 45 -10.44 -10.71 -13.99
C VAL A 45 -10.84 -11.73 -15.05
N LYS A 46 -12.09 -11.66 -15.54
CA LYS A 46 -12.48 -12.30 -16.80
C LYS A 46 -11.75 -11.54 -17.91
N VAL A 47 -10.78 -12.21 -18.53
CA VAL A 47 -10.00 -11.65 -19.63
C VAL A 47 -10.90 -11.62 -20.86
N GLU A 48 -11.41 -10.43 -21.22
CA GLU A 48 -11.83 -10.16 -22.60
C GLU A 48 -10.58 -10.19 -23.49
N ASP A 49 -10.74 -10.72 -24.70
CA ASP A 49 -9.70 -11.32 -25.53
C ASP A 49 -8.53 -10.41 -25.95
N HIS A 50 -7.62 -10.14 -25.03
CA HIS A 50 -6.24 -9.80 -25.34
C HIS A 50 -5.35 -11.02 -25.07
N GLU A 51 -4.90 -11.69 -26.13
CA GLU A 51 -4.12 -12.93 -26.09
C GLU A 51 -2.85 -12.86 -25.21
N LEU A 52 -2.31 -11.65 -24.98
CA LEU A 52 -1.10 -11.44 -24.17
C LEU A 52 -1.32 -11.65 -22.66
N GLY A 53 -2.54 -11.48 -22.15
CA GLY A 53 -2.84 -11.53 -20.72
C GLY A 53 -3.21 -12.92 -20.19
N LYS A 54 -3.34 -13.92 -21.07
CA LYS A 54 -4.07 -15.14 -20.71
C LYS A 54 -3.33 -16.03 -19.71
N PHE A 55 -1.99 -16.17 -19.75
CA PHE A 55 -1.26 -17.05 -18.81
C PHE A 55 0.22 -16.69 -18.61
N LEU A 56 0.55 -15.51 -18.08
CA LEU A 56 1.93 -15.28 -17.61
C LEU A 56 2.14 -16.01 -16.28
N THR A 57 3.05 -16.99 -16.26
CA THR A 57 3.56 -17.57 -15.02
C THR A 57 4.73 -16.75 -14.50
N TYR A 58 5.12 -16.94 -13.23
CA TYR A 58 6.35 -16.30 -12.71
C TYR A 58 7.60 -16.72 -13.49
N ARG A 59 7.64 -17.92 -14.08
CA ARG A 59 8.72 -18.35 -14.98
C ARG A 59 8.80 -17.47 -16.23
N ASP A 60 7.65 -17.12 -16.81
CA ASP A 60 7.61 -16.30 -18.01
C ASP A 60 8.03 -14.86 -17.69
N LEU A 61 7.58 -14.32 -16.55
CA LEU A 61 8.00 -13.00 -16.07
C LEU A 61 9.52 -12.92 -15.83
N VAL A 62 10.13 -13.98 -15.29
CA VAL A 62 11.59 -14.08 -15.15
C VAL A 62 12.27 -14.10 -16.52
N SER A 63 11.74 -14.89 -17.46
CA SER A 63 12.32 -15.02 -18.80
C SER A 63 12.26 -13.72 -19.59
N MET A 64 11.23 -12.91 -19.35
CA MET A 64 11.08 -11.55 -19.88
C MET A 64 11.92 -10.50 -19.14
N GLY A 65 12.53 -10.87 -18.00
CA GLY A 65 13.33 -9.98 -17.17
C GLY A 65 12.53 -8.95 -16.35
N PHE A 66 11.22 -9.18 -16.15
CA PHE A 66 10.38 -8.31 -15.33
C PHE A 66 10.60 -8.52 -13.84
N VAL A 67 10.86 -9.76 -13.42
CA VAL A 67 11.02 -10.12 -12.01
C VAL A 67 12.22 -11.04 -11.83
N ASN A 68 12.83 -11.00 -10.66
CA ASN A 68 13.80 -12.02 -10.24
C ASN A 68 13.19 -12.89 -9.14
N LEU A 69 13.44 -14.20 -9.20
CA LEU A 69 13.02 -15.14 -8.16
C LEU A 69 14.22 -15.62 -7.37
N VAL A 70 14.14 -15.49 -6.05
CA VAL A 70 15.14 -15.99 -5.10
C VAL A 70 14.58 -17.20 -4.37
N PRO A 71 15.31 -18.33 -4.30
CA PRO A 71 14.85 -19.51 -3.56
C PRO A 71 14.54 -19.19 -2.08
N ALA A 72 13.40 -19.68 -1.60
CA ALA A 72 12.94 -19.55 -0.23
C ALA A 72 12.24 -20.85 0.20
N LYS A 73 13.01 -21.78 0.77
CA LYS A 73 12.58 -23.15 1.10
C LYS A 73 12.01 -23.85 -0.14
N ALA A 74 10.75 -24.29 -0.11
CA ALA A 74 10.06 -24.96 -1.22
C ALA A 74 9.46 -23.99 -2.26
N HIS A 75 9.56 -22.68 -2.03
CA HIS A 75 8.99 -21.65 -2.89
C HIS A 75 10.04 -20.60 -3.28
N TYR A 76 9.61 -19.51 -3.90
CA TYR A 76 10.46 -18.41 -4.31
C TYR A 76 9.92 -17.08 -3.77
N LEU A 77 10.81 -16.16 -3.45
CA LEU A 77 10.47 -14.76 -3.20
C LEU A 77 10.80 -13.92 -4.42
N ILE A 78 9.95 -12.94 -4.70
CA ILE A 78 10.17 -11.98 -5.78
C ILE A 78 11.15 -10.91 -5.29
N ARG A 79 12.21 -10.66 -6.05
CA ARG A 79 13.09 -9.51 -5.87
C ARG A 79 12.97 -8.58 -7.07
N LEU A 80 12.72 -7.31 -6.76
CA LEU A 80 12.65 -6.22 -7.71
C LEU A 80 13.55 -5.08 -7.24
N PRO A 81 14.38 -4.50 -8.13
CA PRO A 81 15.05 -3.26 -7.79
C PRO A 81 14.02 -2.15 -7.50
N TYR A 82 14.34 -1.24 -6.59
CA TYR A 82 13.42 -0.16 -6.20
C TYR A 82 12.94 0.68 -7.39
N LEU A 83 13.83 1.00 -8.34
CA LEU A 83 13.47 1.74 -9.56
C LEU A 83 12.40 1.04 -10.41
N TRP A 84 12.36 -0.29 -10.38
CA TRP A 84 11.34 -1.08 -11.06
C TRP A 84 9.99 -1.00 -10.35
N VAL A 85 10.01 -1.13 -9.02
CA VAL A 85 8.81 -0.94 -8.20
C VAL A 85 8.21 0.43 -8.45
N TYR A 86 9.06 1.46 -8.45
CA TYR A 86 8.67 2.84 -8.74
C TYR A 86 8.06 3.00 -10.15
N ALA A 87 8.72 2.48 -11.18
CA ALA A 87 8.23 2.59 -12.55
C ALA A 87 6.91 1.81 -12.77
N ILE A 88 6.80 0.57 -12.29
CA ILE A 88 5.57 -0.22 -12.42
C ILE A 88 4.42 0.49 -11.71
N ALA A 89 4.70 1.02 -10.51
CA ALA A 89 3.75 1.82 -9.77
C ALA A 89 3.32 3.03 -10.61
N GLU A 90 4.23 3.91 -11.01
CA GLU A 90 3.89 5.16 -11.67
C GLU A 90 3.02 5.03 -12.93
N TYR A 91 3.29 4.01 -13.75
CA TYR A 91 2.61 3.74 -15.03
C TYR A 91 1.42 2.77 -14.92
N SER A 92 1.05 2.33 -13.72
CA SER A 92 -0.17 1.54 -13.53
C SER A 92 -1.41 2.42 -13.69
N THR A 93 -2.41 1.93 -14.44
CA THR A 93 -3.70 2.59 -14.62
C THR A 93 -4.82 1.91 -13.82
N ASP A 94 -4.51 0.88 -13.02
CA ASP A 94 -5.52 0.11 -12.29
C ASP A 94 -6.17 0.99 -11.18
N PRO A 95 -7.50 1.23 -11.25
CA PRO A 95 -8.22 2.06 -10.28
C PRO A 95 -8.24 1.47 -8.87
N GLU A 96 -8.23 0.14 -8.72
CA GLU A 96 -8.10 -0.49 -7.41
C GLU A 96 -6.67 -0.40 -6.88
N LEU A 97 -5.73 -0.18 -7.78
CA LEU A 97 -4.36 0.15 -7.46
C LEU A 97 -4.15 1.63 -7.23
N LEU A 98 -5.16 2.53 -7.25
CA LEU A 98 -5.05 4.00 -7.04
C LEU A 98 -4.34 4.36 -5.72
N MET A 99 -3.06 4.04 -5.58
CA MET A 99 -1.86 4.85 -5.77
C MET A 99 -1.75 6.12 -4.95
N MET A 100 -2.84 6.58 -4.34
CA MET A 100 -2.84 7.63 -3.33
C MET A 100 -1.90 7.27 -2.19
N HIS A 101 -1.73 5.99 -1.86
CA HIS A 101 -0.86 5.55 -0.77
C HIS A 101 0.50 5.01 -1.22
N TRP A 102 0.63 4.53 -2.46
CA TRP A 102 1.86 3.91 -2.96
C TRP A 102 2.84 4.95 -3.49
N LYS A 103 2.37 5.89 -4.31
CA LYS A 103 3.23 6.91 -4.92
C LYS A 103 3.98 7.72 -3.85
N PRO A 104 3.33 8.24 -2.78
CA PRO A 104 4.04 8.97 -1.74
C PRO A 104 5.02 8.11 -0.93
N MET A 105 4.82 6.78 -0.85
CA MET A 105 5.73 5.87 -0.13
C MET A 105 6.90 5.38 -1.00
N LEU A 106 6.75 5.47 -2.33
CA LEU A 106 7.73 5.06 -3.32
C LEU A 106 8.43 6.24 -4.00
N GLN A 107 8.00 7.48 -3.76
CA GLN A 107 8.69 8.69 -4.21
C GLN A 107 9.77 9.07 -3.21
N TYR A 108 11.02 9.05 -3.65
CA TYR A 108 12.20 9.36 -2.84
C TYR A 108 12.42 10.87 -2.63
N ASP A 109 11.78 11.70 -3.46
CA ASP A 109 12.04 13.15 -3.49
C ASP A 109 11.45 13.90 -2.28
N ASP A 110 10.61 13.25 -1.48
CA ASP A 110 10.16 13.80 -0.20
C ASP A 110 11.16 13.34 0.88
N PRO A 111 11.93 14.26 1.51
CA PRO A 111 12.81 13.89 2.60
C PRO A 111 11.95 13.28 3.71
N ASN A 112 12.03 11.96 3.82
CA ASN A 112 11.29 11.19 4.80
C ASN A 112 11.86 11.54 6.18
N ASN A 113 11.42 12.68 6.71
CA ASN A 113 11.83 13.18 8.01
C ASN A 113 11.37 12.14 9.02
N TRP A 114 12.32 11.43 9.61
CA TRP A 114 12.10 10.39 10.63
C TRP A 114 11.22 10.88 11.79
N GLN A 115 11.10 12.20 11.98
CA GLN A 115 10.17 12.87 12.89
C GLN A 115 8.67 12.66 12.55
N ASN A 116 8.34 12.20 11.34
CA ASN A 116 6.98 11.93 10.86
C ASN A 116 6.68 10.42 10.77
N PHE A 117 7.21 9.62 11.71
CA PHE A 117 7.01 8.16 11.72
C PHE A 117 5.53 7.74 11.71
N GLU A 118 4.66 8.56 12.31
CA GLU A 118 3.22 8.33 12.35
C GLU A 118 2.60 8.38 10.95
N ASP A 119 2.95 9.42 10.17
CA ASP A 119 2.45 9.63 8.81
C ASP A 119 2.89 8.45 7.92
N PHE A 120 4.15 8.03 8.10
CA PHE A 120 4.68 6.83 7.44
C PHE A 120 3.91 5.57 7.84
N ASN A 121 3.67 5.33 9.14
CA ASN A 121 2.98 4.16 9.62
C ASN A 121 1.52 4.08 9.13
N ALA A 122 0.80 5.20 9.11
CA ALA A 122 -0.55 5.26 8.58
C ALA A 122 -0.60 4.92 7.08
N LYS A 123 0.30 5.53 6.28
CA LYS A 123 0.45 5.22 4.86
C LYS A 123 0.87 3.76 4.63
N PHE A 124 1.76 3.22 5.47
CA PHE A 124 2.23 1.85 5.38
C PHE A 124 1.11 0.85 5.68
N LEU A 125 0.28 1.12 6.68
CA LEU A 125 -0.88 0.30 6.98
C LEU A 125 -1.89 0.34 5.84
N ALA A 126 -2.19 1.52 5.29
CA ALA A 126 -3.08 1.67 4.13
C ALA A 126 -2.58 0.88 2.92
N LEU A 127 -1.28 0.98 2.64
CA LEU A 127 -0.60 0.22 1.60
C LEU A 127 -0.83 -1.28 1.81
N ARG A 128 -0.55 -1.82 3.00
CA ARG A 128 -0.70 -3.26 3.27
C ARG A 128 -2.14 -3.74 3.17
N LEU A 129 -3.11 -2.99 3.69
CA LEU A 129 -4.54 -3.31 3.55
C LEU A 129 -4.95 -3.36 2.07
N SER A 130 -4.54 -2.36 1.28
CA SER A 130 -4.84 -2.30 -0.16
C SER A 130 -4.21 -3.46 -0.93
N LEU A 131 -2.97 -3.82 -0.60
CA LEU A 131 -2.23 -4.93 -1.20
C LEU A 131 -2.91 -6.29 -0.96
N PHE A 132 -3.29 -6.57 0.29
CA PHE A 132 -3.99 -7.82 0.58
C PHE A 132 -5.38 -7.86 -0.07
N ARG A 133 -6.09 -6.73 -0.13
CA ARG A 133 -7.34 -6.66 -0.88
C ARG A 133 -7.18 -6.92 -2.37
N LEU A 134 -6.14 -6.35 -2.99
CA LEU A 134 -5.82 -6.58 -4.40
C LEU A 134 -5.60 -8.07 -4.69
N LEU A 135 -5.02 -8.79 -3.74
CA LEU A 135 -4.79 -10.24 -3.81
C LEU A 135 -6.03 -11.08 -3.47
N GLY A 136 -7.20 -10.47 -3.25
CA GLY A 136 -8.47 -11.17 -3.02
C GLY A 136 -8.76 -11.55 -1.56
N TYR A 137 -7.93 -11.14 -0.60
CA TYR A 137 -8.20 -11.44 0.81
C TYR A 137 -9.41 -10.65 1.30
N GLU A 138 -10.32 -11.29 2.04
CA GLU A 138 -11.40 -10.62 2.77
C GLU A 138 -11.12 -10.44 4.24
N LYS A 139 -10.42 -11.40 4.81
CA LYS A 139 -9.93 -11.39 6.18
C LYS A 139 -8.48 -11.82 6.17
N ILE A 140 -7.74 -11.35 7.17
CA ILE A 140 -6.35 -11.74 7.35
C ILE A 140 -5.99 -11.75 8.83
N ASN A 141 -5.14 -12.68 9.24
CA ASN A 141 -4.58 -12.66 10.58
C ASN A 141 -3.74 -11.38 10.79
N LEU A 142 -3.92 -10.71 11.93
CA LEU A 142 -3.22 -9.47 12.26
C LEU A 142 -1.69 -9.60 12.25
N LYS A 143 -1.14 -10.75 12.68
CA LYS A 143 0.32 -11.00 12.64
C LYS A 143 0.84 -11.15 11.21
N THR A 144 0.02 -11.67 10.30
CA THR A 144 0.34 -11.69 8.86
C THR A 144 0.21 -10.30 8.26
N LEU A 145 -0.84 -9.56 8.64
CA LEU A 145 -1.05 -8.18 8.21
C LEU A 145 0.13 -7.31 8.63
N LEU A 146 0.63 -7.41 9.86
CA LEU A 146 1.77 -6.62 10.36
C LEU A 146 3.06 -7.45 10.43
N LYS A 147 3.26 -8.37 9.49
CA LYS A 147 4.47 -9.22 9.45
C LYS A 147 5.73 -8.36 9.55
N GLY A 148 6.57 -8.65 10.54
CA GLY A 148 7.78 -7.88 10.88
C GLY A 148 7.63 -7.00 12.12
N ALA A 149 6.41 -6.77 12.60
CA ALA A 149 6.18 -6.15 13.90
C ALA A 149 6.44 -7.13 15.05
N GLU A 150 6.94 -6.60 16.17
CA GLU A 150 7.04 -7.35 17.41
C GLU A 150 5.68 -7.35 18.12
N PHE A 151 5.28 -8.52 18.60
CA PHE A 151 4.06 -8.72 19.35
C PHE A 151 4.41 -9.23 20.74
N SER A 152 3.67 -8.79 21.75
CA SER A 152 3.79 -9.40 23.08
C SER A 152 3.39 -10.89 23.00
N HIS A 153 3.97 -11.70 23.88
CA HIS A 153 3.74 -13.15 23.89
C HIS A 153 2.25 -13.49 24.07
N GLU A 154 1.54 -12.70 24.87
CA GLU A 154 0.12 -12.86 25.17
C GLU A 154 -0.81 -12.23 24.12
N PHE A 155 -0.26 -11.63 23.06
CA PHE A 155 -1.08 -10.92 22.08
C PHE A 155 -1.97 -11.90 21.30
N PRO A 156 -3.31 -11.74 21.37
CA PRO A 156 -4.23 -12.69 20.78
C PRO A 156 -4.13 -12.71 19.25
N ASN A 157 -4.42 -13.87 18.66
CA ASN A 157 -4.54 -13.98 17.22
C ASN A 157 -5.92 -13.46 16.79
N PHE A 158 -5.96 -12.24 16.27
CA PHE A 158 -7.17 -11.66 15.70
C PHE A 158 -7.21 -11.77 14.18
N GLU A 159 -8.40 -11.96 13.64
CA GLU A 159 -8.66 -11.73 12.22
C GLU A 159 -9.11 -10.30 11.99
N VAL A 160 -8.47 -9.64 11.02
CA VAL A 160 -8.83 -8.30 10.55
C VAL A 160 -9.71 -8.47 9.33
N VAL A 161 -10.92 -7.91 9.36
CA VAL A 161 -11.75 -7.76 8.18
C VAL A 161 -11.17 -6.61 7.36
N LEU A 162 -10.77 -6.92 6.12
CA LEU A 162 -10.21 -5.91 5.24
C LEU A 162 -11.35 -5.04 4.69
N PRO A 163 -11.24 -3.71 4.63
CA PRO A 163 -12.22 -2.86 3.91
C PRO A 163 -12.06 -3.01 2.39
N LYS A 164 -13.04 -2.62 1.56
CA LYS A 164 -12.80 -2.56 0.10
C LYS A 164 -11.78 -1.46 -0.19
N THR A 165 -11.01 -1.59 -1.27
CA THR A 165 -9.92 -0.64 -1.58
C THR A 165 -10.41 0.82 -1.65
N LYS A 166 -11.55 1.06 -2.29
CA LYS A 166 -12.18 2.39 -2.39
C LYS A 166 -12.59 3.02 -1.04
N ASP A 167 -12.74 2.19 -0.01
CA ASP A 167 -13.16 2.60 1.33
C ASP A 167 -11.94 2.83 2.24
N ILE A 168 -10.73 2.44 1.81
CA ILE A 168 -9.48 2.75 2.52
C ILE A 168 -9.19 4.23 2.32
N LYS A 169 -9.25 4.98 3.41
CA LYS A 169 -9.00 6.41 3.43
C LYS A 169 -8.06 6.77 4.58
N LEU A 170 -7.17 7.71 4.31
CA LEU A 170 -6.28 8.28 5.30
C LEU A 170 -6.91 9.54 5.89
N TYR A 171 -6.93 9.61 7.20
CA TYR A 171 -7.45 10.74 7.94
C TYR A 171 -6.41 11.26 8.92
N LYS A 172 -6.41 12.57 9.11
CA LYS A 172 -5.59 13.25 10.10
C LYS A 172 -6.51 13.96 11.08
N LEU A 173 -6.34 13.67 12.37
CA LEU A 173 -7.06 14.41 13.40
C LEU A 173 -6.48 15.82 13.51
N LEU A 174 -7.36 16.82 13.45
CA LEU A 174 -7.08 18.24 13.65
C LEU A 174 -6.69 18.50 15.10
N HIS A 175 -7.35 17.82 16.03
CA HIS A 175 -7.06 17.90 17.45
C HIS A 175 -6.17 16.73 17.88
N ARG A 176 -4.99 17.09 18.38
CA ARG A 176 -3.97 16.18 18.89
C ARG A 176 -3.85 16.33 20.42
N TYR A 177 -3.77 15.23 21.15
CA TYR A 177 -3.73 15.25 22.63
C TYR A 177 -2.33 14.87 23.17
N PRO A 178 -1.66 15.65 24.03
CA PRO A 178 -2.23 16.75 24.78
C PRO A 178 -2.37 18.00 23.92
N ALA A 179 -3.49 18.70 24.09
CA ALA A 179 -3.73 19.96 23.42
C ALA A 179 -2.66 20.96 23.88
N THR A 180 -1.73 21.33 23.00
CA THR A 180 -0.89 22.50 23.27
C THR A 180 -1.80 23.74 23.39
N LYS A 181 -1.45 24.69 24.28
CA LYS A 181 -2.24 25.91 24.57
C LYS A 181 -2.64 26.73 23.33
N THR A 182 -1.99 26.47 22.19
CA THR A 182 -2.27 27.05 20.88
C THR A 182 -3.63 26.61 20.31
N TYR A 183 -4.11 25.40 20.63
CA TYR A 183 -5.35 24.83 20.07
C TYR A 183 -6.63 25.31 20.77
N GLU A 184 -6.57 25.69 22.05
CA GLU A 184 -7.72 26.24 22.78
C GLU A 184 -8.28 27.52 22.11
N LYS A 185 -7.42 28.26 21.40
CA LYS A 185 -7.79 29.50 20.70
C LYS A 185 -8.33 29.28 19.28
N GLN A 186 -8.31 28.04 18.76
CA GLN A 186 -8.76 27.70 17.41
C GLN A 186 -10.10 26.96 17.38
N LYS A 187 -10.87 26.98 18.48
CA LYS A 187 -12.20 26.35 18.65
C LYS A 187 -13.31 26.84 17.69
N ALA A 188 -12.98 27.58 16.63
CA ALA A 188 -13.95 28.01 15.64
C ALA A 188 -13.33 28.03 14.24
N LYS A 189 -13.91 27.20 13.35
CA LYS A 189 -14.12 27.40 11.88
C LYS A 189 -13.64 26.27 10.97
N TYR A 190 -14.07 25.02 11.16
CA TYR A 190 -14.07 24.06 10.03
C TYR A 190 -15.31 23.16 10.07
N VAL A 191 -16.37 23.62 9.42
CA VAL A 191 -17.54 22.79 9.06
C VAL A 191 -17.28 22.30 7.64
N ASN A 192 -16.67 21.12 7.51
CA ASN A 192 -16.85 20.15 6.42
C ASN A 192 -15.62 19.22 6.30
N LEU A 193 -15.92 17.93 6.13
CA LEU A 193 -15.02 16.79 5.83
C LEU A 193 -14.27 16.89 4.48
N THR A 194 -14.11 18.07 3.90
CA THR A 194 -14.00 18.18 2.43
C THR A 194 -12.63 18.55 1.88
N GLU A 195 -11.68 19.02 2.68
CA GLU A 195 -10.36 19.41 2.15
C GLU A 195 -9.35 18.27 2.26
N MET A 196 -8.87 17.80 1.10
CA MET A 196 -7.76 16.88 1.00
C MET A 196 -6.44 17.68 1.00
N ARG A 197 -5.65 17.59 2.07
CA ARG A 197 -4.32 18.22 2.16
C ARG A 197 -3.26 17.15 2.32
N ASN A 198 -2.23 17.20 1.47
CA ASN A 198 -1.10 16.26 1.50
C ASN A 198 -1.52 14.77 1.49
N GLY A 199 -2.67 14.44 0.87
CA GLY A 199 -3.17 13.07 0.79
C GLY A 199 -4.11 12.63 1.92
N TYR A 200 -4.46 13.51 2.87
CA TYR A 200 -5.32 13.22 4.02
C TYR A 200 -6.60 14.07 4.01
N PHE A 201 -7.67 13.51 4.59
CA PHE A 201 -8.84 14.29 5.01
C PHE A 201 -8.66 14.73 6.45
N ASP A 202 -8.85 16.03 6.70
CA ASP A 202 -8.76 16.60 8.04
C ASP A 202 -10.08 16.40 8.82
N LEU A 203 -9.97 15.93 10.08
CA LEU A 203 -11.09 15.55 10.94
C LEU A 203 -10.97 16.13 12.34
N ASP A 204 -12.05 16.67 12.89
CA ASP A 204 -12.03 17.31 14.22
C ASP A 204 -12.22 16.31 15.37
N LEU A 205 -13.38 15.64 15.43
CA LEU A 205 -13.70 14.60 16.41
C LEU A 205 -14.42 13.40 15.76
N LEU A 206 -14.21 12.20 16.33
CA LEU A 206 -14.85 10.96 15.90
C LEU A 206 -16.15 10.73 16.68
N ASP A 207 -17.26 11.30 16.19
CA ASP A 207 -18.56 11.17 16.88
C ASP A 207 -19.26 9.81 16.62
N ASP A 208 -18.96 9.14 15.50
CA ASP A 208 -19.55 7.85 15.14
C ASP A 208 -18.51 6.92 14.52
N THR A 209 -17.86 6.11 15.35
CA THR A 209 -16.79 5.18 14.97
C THR A 209 -17.24 4.14 13.94
N LYS A 210 -18.54 3.82 13.83
CA LYS A 210 -19.03 2.81 12.87
C LYS A 210 -18.92 3.30 11.43
N LYS A 211 -19.13 4.60 11.17
CA LYS A 211 -19.00 5.20 9.84
C LYS A 211 -17.57 5.15 9.30
N TYR A 212 -16.61 4.99 10.20
CA TYR A 212 -15.18 5.00 9.89
C TYR A 212 -14.57 3.60 9.77
N THR A 213 -15.41 2.58 9.62
CA THR A 213 -14.94 1.21 9.35
C THR A 213 -14.12 1.21 8.05
N GLY A 214 -12.84 0.86 8.12
CA GLY A 214 -11.91 0.89 6.98
C GLY A 214 -11.06 2.16 6.85
N CYS A 215 -11.26 3.14 7.73
CA CYS A 215 -10.46 4.36 7.77
C CYS A 215 -9.21 4.15 8.64
N ILE A 216 -8.11 4.78 8.26
CA ILE A 216 -6.87 4.77 9.04
C ILE A 216 -6.64 6.19 9.55
N PHE A 217 -6.52 6.28 10.86
CA PHE A 217 -6.38 7.55 11.57
C PHE A 217 -4.94 7.78 11.98
N LEU A 218 -4.52 9.01 11.80
CA LEU A 218 -3.36 9.53 12.48
C LEU A 218 -3.80 10.24 13.76
N ASN A 219 -3.55 9.58 14.89
CA ASN A 219 -3.74 10.16 16.22
C ASN A 219 -2.38 10.44 16.82
N ALA A 220 -2.16 11.66 17.33
CA ALA A 220 -1.04 11.97 18.21
C ALA A 220 -1.58 12.88 19.32
N ALA A 221 -1.09 12.84 20.54
CA ALA A 221 0.29 12.80 20.99
C ALA A 221 0.51 11.92 22.24
N GLY A 222 1.79 11.75 22.60
CA GLY A 222 2.27 10.83 23.63
C GLY A 222 3.08 9.67 23.07
N ALA A 223 4.13 9.95 22.29
CA ALA A 223 5.20 8.98 22.16
C ALA A 223 5.88 8.84 23.54
N PRO A 224 6.28 7.64 23.99
CA PRO A 224 6.93 7.44 25.29
C PRO A 224 8.35 8.04 25.39
N TRP A 225 8.70 8.99 24.52
CA TRP A 225 10.03 9.59 24.42
C TRP A 225 10.02 11.13 24.35
N ASP A 226 8.94 11.78 24.79
CA ASP A 226 8.98 13.20 25.19
C ASP A 226 9.40 13.35 26.65
#